data_AF-A0A928G5Y0-F1
#
_entry.id   AF-A0A928G5Y0-F1
#
_cell.length_a   1.000
_cell.length_b   1.000
_cell.length_c   1.000
_cell.angle_alpha   90.00
_cell.angle_beta   90.00
_cell.angle_gamma   90.00
#
_symmetry.space_group_name_H-M   'P 1'
#
loop_
_entity.id
_entity.type
_entity.pdbx_description
1 polymer ?
#
loop_
_entity_poly.entity_id
_entity_poly.type
_entity_poly.pdbx_seq_one_letter_code
_entity_poly.pdbx_strand_id
1 'polypeptide(L)'
;METQLRHWTTEEKELIQAVVANDVADVKAMISKLQDKHILEDIGWVHIPFPLHYITLCQDVILGNPNKWYDVQLALQRKKQIETMIAFWKAYYDVSDFPPIDYALHKDFYYDRQSETDSDILWAEPNDYVAAGFDIKDVELYCAAIRFDFNRVRQLLNDGATPNVNLALPNENEYHNTLKDISIEESLLRTEVDIYGEHPWTEKQVRLFVALTAHCEMYNLLNKYCK
;
A
#
# COMPACT_ATOMS: atom_id res chain seq x y z
N MET A 1 -24.36 8.70 8.22
CA MET A 1 -23.84 9.36 9.43
C MET A 1 -22.48 9.90 9.03
N GLU A 2 -22.39 11.18 8.66
CA GLU A 2 -21.10 11.80 8.30
C GLU A 2 -20.23 11.78 9.55
N THR A 3 -19.21 10.93 9.54
CA THR A 3 -18.22 10.91 10.62
C THR A 3 -17.38 12.15 10.40
N GLN A 4 -17.43 13.12 11.31
CA GLN A 4 -16.55 14.28 11.23
C GLN A 4 -15.10 13.77 11.24
N LEU A 5 -14.40 13.94 10.12
CA LEU A 5 -12.98 13.63 10.02
C LEU A 5 -12.24 14.47 11.07
N ARG A 6 -11.48 13.81 11.94
CA ARG A 6 -10.72 14.50 12.97
C ARG A 6 -9.63 15.31 12.29
N HIS A 7 -9.54 16.59 12.63
CA HIS A 7 -8.38 17.38 12.27
C HIS A 7 -7.28 17.20 13.30
N TRP A 8 -6.05 16.99 12.81
CA TRP A 8 -4.89 16.96 13.68
C TRP A 8 -4.60 18.33 14.30
N THR A 9 -4.28 18.30 15.59
CA THR A 9 -3.63 19.39 16.31
C THR A 9 -2.24 19.67 15.72
N THR A 10 -1.63 20.78 16.14
CA THR A 10 -0.26 21.13 15.71
C THR A 10 0.73 20.07 16.20
N GLU A 11 0.59 19.64 17.45
CA GLU A 11 1.45 18.64 18.08
C GLU A 11 1.36 17.27 17.38
N GLU A 12 0.16 16.85 16.97
CA GLU A 12 -0.04 15.61 16.21
C GLU A 12 0.61 15.69 14.83
N LYS A 13 0.50 16.83 14.13
CA LYS A 13 1.18 17.05 12.84
C LYS A 13 2.69 16.97 12.97
N GLU A 14 3.25 17.59 14.00
CA GLU A 14 4.68 17.56 14.29
C GLU A 14 5.16 16.14 14.59
N LEU A 15 4.40 15.39 15.40
CA LEU A 15 4.71 13.98 15.68
C LEU A 15 4.69 13.13 14.40
N ILE A 16 3.68 13.30 13.56
CA ILE A 16 3.55 12.55 12.31
C ILE A 16 4.71 12.88 11.38
N GLN A 17 5.08 14.15 11.27
CA GLN A 17 6.24 14.57 10.50
C GLN A 17 7.54 13.94 11.03
N ALA A 18 7.71 13.84 12.35
CA ALA A 18 8.87 13.19 12.96
C ALA A 18 8.91 11.67 12.63
N VAL A 19 7.75 11.00 12.61
CA VAL A 19 7.64 9.60 12.19
C VAL A 19 8.00 9.42 10.72
N VAL A 20 7.47 10.28 9.84
CA VAL A 20 7.80 10.27 8.40
C VAL A 20 9.30 10.49 8.19
N ALA A 21 9.90 11.42 8.93
CA ALA A 21 11.33 11.69 8.87
C ALA A 21 12.19 10.55 9.46
N ASN A 22 11.56 9.58 10.14
CA ASN A 22 12.19 8.52 10.92
C ASN A 22 13.13 9.05 12.03
N ASP A 23 12.76 10.17 12.65
CA ASP A 23 13.51 10.74 13.77
C ASP A 23 13.05 10.14 15.12
N VAL A 24 13.72 9.07 15.54
CA VAL A 24 13.39 8.36 16.78
C VAL A 24 13.56 9.25 18.03
N ALA A 25 14.51 10.20 18.01
CA ALA A 25 14.75 11.06 19.17
C ALA A 25 13.59 12.04 19.35
N ASP A 26 13.16 12.68 18.26
CA ASP A 26 12.04 13.62 18.27
C ASP A 26 10.72 12.91 18.55
N VAL A 27 10.48 11.74 17.95
CA VAL A 27 9.27 10.93 18.23
C VAL A 27 9.19 10.60 19.72
N LYS A 28 10.27 10.14 20.36
CA LYS A 28 10.30 9.87 21.81
C LYS A 28 9.99 11.13 22.63
N ALA A 29 10.63 12.25 22.28
CA ALA A 29 10.43 13.51 22.97
C ALA A 29 8.98 14.00 22.87
N MET A 30 8.37 13.92 21.69
CA MET A 30 6.99 14.32 21.46
C MET A 30 5.99 13.40 22.17
N ILE A 31 6.15 12.08 22.06
CA ILE A 31 5.29 11.11 22.75
C ILE A 31 5.29 11.33 24.27
N SER A 32 6.43 11.71 24.86
CA SER A 32 6.52 11.98 26.30
C SER A 32 5.74 13.22 26.74
N LYS A 33 5.49 14.16 25.83
CA LYS A 33 4.80 15.43 26.07
C LYS A 33 3.30 15.36 25.74
N LEU A 34 2.87 14.36 24.98
CA LEU A 34 1.47 14.16 24.64
C LEU A 34 0.64 13.90 25.90
N GLN A 35 -0.34 14.77 26.13
CA GLN A 35 -1.36 14.57 27.17
C GLN A 35 -2.34 13.46 26.77
N ASP A 36 -2.65 13.39 25.49
CA ASP A 36 -3.52 12.39 24.88
C ASP A 36 -2.73 11.61 23.82
N LYS A 37 -2.72 10.28 23.95
CA LYS A 37 -1.94 9.35 23.12
C LYS A 37 -2.78 8.60 22.10
N HIS A 38 -4.07 8.92 21.93
CA HIS A 38 -4.91 8.23 20.93
C HIS A 38 -4.27 8.27 19.53
N ILE A 39 -3.50 9.31 19.19
CA ILE A 39 -2.88 9.47 17.87
C ILE A 39 -1.92 8.33 17.53
N LEU A 40 -1.39 7.66 18.55
CA LEU A 40 -0.52 6.49 18.38
C LEU A 40 -1.29 5.28 17.86
N GLU A 41 -2.57 5.17 18.24
CA GLU A 41 -3.47 4.06 17.89
C GLU A 41 -4.32 4.38 16.66
N ASP A 42 -4.69 5.64 16.46
CA ASP A 42 -5.49 6.08 15.34
C ASP A 42 -5.18 7.50 14.90
N ILE A 43 -4.72 7.66 13.67
CA ILE A 43 -4.51 8.97 13.05
C ILE A 43 -5.81 9.61 12.51
N GLY A 44 -6.98 8.96 12.60
CA GLY A 44 -8.27 9.65 12.73
C GLY A 44 -9.04 10.00 11.46
N TRP A 45 -8.85 9.29 10.34
CA TRP A 45 -9.47 9.64 9.05
C TRP A 45 -10.31 8.57 8.37
N VAL A 46 -10.51 7.45 9.04
CA VAL A 46 -11.21 6.29 8.50
C VAL A 46 -12.05 5.63 9.59
N HIS A 47 -12.98 4.79 9.16
CA HIS A 47 -13.82 4.03 10.08
C HIS A 47 -13.04 2.97 10.88
N ILE A 48 -11.82 2.63 10.46
CA ILE A 48 -10.95 1.63 11.08
C ILE A 48 -9.65 2.29 11.54
N PRO A 49 -9.25 2.16 12.82
CA PRO A 49 -8.03 2.77 13.33
C PRO A 49 -6.82 2.52 12.44
N PHE A 50 -6.08 3.60 12.13
CA PHE A 50 -4.80 3.49 11.45
C PHE A 50 -3.69 3.93 12.41
N PRO A 51 -2.98 2.98 13.05
CA PRO A 51 -1.95 3.28 14.03
C PRO A 51 -0.78 4.06 13.43
N LEU A 52 -0.20 4.97 14.21
CA LEU A 52 0.87 5.83 13.73
C LEU A 52 2.09 5.05 13.21
N HIS A 53 2.42 3.91 13.84
CA HIS A 53 3.54 3.06 13.44
C HIS A 53 3.37 2.44 12.04
N TYR A 54 2.15 2.38 11.50
CA TYR A 54 1.91 1.90 10.14
C TYR A 54 2.57 2.80 9.10
N ILE A 55 2.77 4.09 9.38
CA ILE A 55 3.56 4.97 8.49
C ILE A 55 4.97 4.39 8.28
N THR A 56 5.64 3.99 9.35
CA THR A 56 6.98 3.38 9.27
C THR A 56 6.95 2.04 8.52
N LEU A 57 5.94 1.20 8.75
CA LEU A 57 5.79 -0.09 8.05
C LEU A 57 5.58 0.11 6.54
N CYS A 58 4.73 1.06 6.16
CA CYS A 58 4.52 1.45 4.77
C CYS A 58 5.82 1.95 4.10
N GLN A 59 6.61 2.78 4.81
CA GLN A 59 7.93 3.21 4.31
C GLN A 59 8.88 2.03 4.08
N ASP A 60 8.84 1.04 4.96
CA ASP A 60 9.68 -0.16 4.85
C ASP A 60 9.42 -0.97 3.58
N VAL A 61 8.15 -1.10 3.20
CA VAL A 61 7.69 -1.73 1.96
C VAL A 61 8.09 -0.91 0.74
N ILE A 62 7.78 0.39 0.73
CA ILE A 62 8.02 1.28 -0.41
C ILE A 62 9.52 1.37 -0.73
N LEU A 63 10.35 1.47 0.31
CA LEU A 63 11.81 1.51 0.22
C LEU A 63 12.46 0.12 0.39
N GLY A 64 11.68 -0.96 0.27
CA GLY A 64 12.15 -2.33 0.50
C GLY A 64 13.26 -2.79 -0.44
N ASN A 65 13.41 -2.16 -1.60
CA ASN A 65 14.55 -2.34 -2.49
C ASN A 65 15.20 -0.99 -2.88
N PRO A 66 16.12 -0.48 -2.05
CA PRO A 66 16.77 0.82 -2.27
C PRO A 66 17.48 0.96 -3.63
N ASN A 67 17.95 -0.16 -4.20
CA ASN A 67 18.69 -0.16 -5.48
C ASN A 67 17.82 0.16 -6.70
N LYS A 68 16.49 0.12 -6.56
CA LYS A 68 15.55 0.49 -7.62
C LYS A 68 15.28 2.00 -7.69
N TRP A 69 15.82 2.78 -6.77
CA TRP A 69 15.56 4.22 -6.69
C TRP A 69 16.62 5.05 -7.42
N TYR A 70 16.20 6.22 -7.91
CA TYR A 70 17.08 7.15 -8.61
C TYR A 70 18.26 7.61 -7.74
N ASP A 71 18.01 7.98 -6.49
CA ASP A 71 19.05 8.23 -5.49
C ASP A 71 19.19 7.04 -4.53
N VAL A 72 20.02 6.08 -4.93
CA VAL A 72 20.28 4.86 -4.15
C VAL A 72 20.89 5.17 -2.78
N GLN A 73 21.74 6.19 -2.66
CA GLN A 73 22.41 6.51 -1.40
C GLN A 73 21.41 7.07 -0.37
N LEU A 74 20.55 7.98 -0.82
CA LEU A 74 19.46 8.50 0.01
C LEU A 74 18.51 7.36 0.42
N ALA A 75 18.09 6.50 -0.51
CA ALA A 75 17.22 5.36 -0.20
C ALA A 75 17.84 4.39 0.82
N LEU A 76 19.15 4.09 0.70
CA LEU A 76 19.87 3.26 1.67
C LEU A 76 19.96 3.91 3.05
N GLN A 77 20.20 5.22 3.12
CA GLN A 77 20.20 5.97 4.37
C GLN A 77 18.82 5.92 5.03
N ARG A 78 17.76 6.17 4.25
CA ARG A 78 16.37 6.10 4.73
C ARG A 78 16.00 4.72 5.24
N LYS A 79 16.41 3.66 4.54
CA LYS A 79 16.17 2.27 4.98
C LYS A 79 16.74 2.01 6.38
N LYS A 80 17.95 2.47 6.69
CA LYS A 80 18.54 2.35 8.04
C LYS A 80 17.76 3.10 9.12
N GLN A 81 17.25 4.29 8.78
CA GLN A 81 16.43 5.08 9.71
C GLN A 81 15.10 4.37 9.98
N ILE A 82 14.47 3.81 8.94
CA ILE A 82 13.25 3.01 9.05
C ILE A 82 13.48 1.78 9.94
N GLU A 83 14.56 1.03 9.73
CA GLU A 83 14.92 -0.12 10.58
C GLU A 83 15.05 0.29 12.06
N THR A 84 15.64 1.46 12.31
CA THR A 84 15.79 2.01 13.67
C THR A 84 14.42 2.40 14.27
N MET A 85 13.54 3.01 13.47
CA MET A 85 12.19 3.38 13.88
C MET A 85 11.30 2.15 14.13
N ILE A 86 11.40 1.10 13.31
CA ILE A 86 10.73 -0.20 13.53
C ILE A 86 11.19 -0.81 14.86
N ALA A 87 12.50 -0.82 15.12
CA ALA A 87 13.03 -1.34 16.39
C ALA A 87 12.49 -0.54 17.60
N PHE A 88 12.37 0.79 17.45
CA PHE A 88 11.71 1.62 18.46
C PHE A 88 10.26 1.22 18.68
N TRP A 89 9.45 1.08 17.61
CA TRP A 89 8.05 0.70 17.74
C TRP A 89 7.87 -0.68 18.37
N LYS A 90 8.69 -1.66 17.96
CA LYS A 90 8.68 -3.01 18.56
C LYS A 90 8.92 -2.97 20.06
N ALA A 91 9.91 -2.19 20.51
CA ALA A 91 10.19 -1.99 21.92
C ALA A 91 9.08 -1.20 22.64
N TYR A 92 8.47 -0.22 21.97
CA TYR A 92 7.38 0.58 22.54
C TYR A 92 6.12 -0.24 22.81
N TYR A 93 5.75 -1.13 21.89
CA TYR A 93 4.57 -1.98 21.99
C TYR A 93 4.84 -3.36 22.63
N ASP A 94 6.09 -3.65 23.01
CA ASP A 94 6.54 -4.94 23.54
C ASP A 94 6.18 -6.13 22.63
N VAL A 95 6.49 -5.99 21.33
CA VAL A 95 6.24 -7.00 20.31
C VAL A 95 7.52 -7.43 19.60
N SER A 96 7.59 -8.71 19.25
CA SER A 96 8.72 -9.24 18.45
C SER A 96 8.63 -8.83 16.97
N ASP A 97 7.41 -8.75 16.45
CA ASP A 97 7.13 -8.34 15.09
C ASP A 97 5.73 -7.75 14.95
N PHE A 98 5.52 -6.97 13.88
CA PHE A 98 4.22 -6.45 13.53
C PHE A 98 3.51 -7.39 12.55
N PRO A 99 2.18 -7.57 12.67
CA PRO A 99 1.42 -8.26 11.64
C PRO A 99 1.50 -7.46 10.32
N PRO A 100 1.33 -8.12 9.16
CA PRO A 100 1.17 -7.42 7.88
C PRO A 100 -0.01 -6.44 7.94
N ILE A 101 0.09 -5.35 7.18
CA ILE A 101 -1.01 -4.39 7.05
C ILE A 101 -2.15 -5.07 6.29
N ASP A 102 -3.35 -5.08 6.89
CA ASP A 102 -4.56 -5.54 6.21
C ASP A 102 -5.14 -4.39 5.38
N TYR A 103 -4.66 -4.26 4.14
CA TYR A 103 -5.07 -3.18 3.26
C TYR A 103 -6.59 -3.21 2.96
N ALA A 104 -7.25 -4.38 3.05
CA ALA A 104 -8.69 -4.46 2.83
C ALA A 104 -9.50 -3.66 3.86
N LEU A 105 -9.00 -3.53 5.09
CA LEU A 105 -9.58 -2.67 6.14
C LEU A 105 -9.35 -1.18 5.86
N HIS A 106 -8.35 -0.86 5.04
CA HIS A 106 -7.91 0.50 4.75
C HIS A 106 -8.26 0.94 3.32
N LYS A 107 -9.21 0.24 2.66
CA LYS A 107 -9.63 0.51 1.28
C LYS A 107 -10.07 1.96 1.05
N ASP A 108 -10.65 2.61 2.06
CA ASP A 108 -11.08 4.01 2.00
C ASP A 108 -9.90 4.97 1.69
N PHE A 109 -8.66 4.55 1.93
CA PHE A 109 -7.47 5.33 1.60
C PHE A 109 -7.10 5.27 0.12
N TYR A 110 -7.47 4.21 -0.62
CA TYR A 110 -6.84 3.96 -1.91
C TYR A 110 -7.62 3.18 -2.97
N TYR A 111 -8.77 2.54 -2.69
CA TYR A 111 -9.49 1.77 -3.72
C TYR A 111 -11.00 1.60 -3.48
N ASP A 112 -11.81 1.84 -4.53
CA ASP A 112 -13.28 1.73 -4.52
C ASP A 112 -13.82 0.47 -5.25
N ARG A 113 -12.98 -0.30 -5.95
CA ARG A 113 -13.49 -1.41 -6.78
C ARG A 113 -13.69 -2.74 -6.06
N GLN A 114 -13.55 -2.80 -4.73
CA GLN A 114 -13.77 -4.06 -3.99
C GLN A 114 -15.21 -4.61 -4.14
N SER A 115 -16.17 -3.72 -4.38
CA SER A 115 -17.59 -4.07 -4.57
C SER A 115 -17.94 -4.38 -6.04
N GLU A 116 -17.04 -4.08 -6.98
CA GLU A 116 -17.27 -4.32 -8.41
C GLU A 116 -17.27 -5.82 -8.72
N THR A 117 -18.13 -6.25 -9.63
CA THR A 117 -18.15 -7.64 -10.12
C THR A 117 -16.97 -7.91 -11.05
N ASP A 118 -16.68 -9.19 -11.36
CA ASP A 118 -15.57 -9.50 -12.29
C ASP A 118 -15.84 -8.89 -13.67
N SER A 119 -17.11 -8.89 -14.10
CA SER A 119 -17.52 -8.26 -15.35
C SER A 119 -17.34 -6.75 -15.37
N ASP A 120 -17.54 -6.07 -14.23
CA ASP A 120 -17.30 -4.63 -14.12
C ASP A 120 -15.80 -4.29 -14.22
N ILE A 121 -14.94 -5.13 -13.65
CA ILE A 121 -13.49 -4.96 -13.71
C ILE A 121 -12.95 -5.22 -15.12
N LEU A 122 -13.44 -6.28 -15.76
CA LEU A 122 -12.99 -6.71 -17.08
C LEU A 122 -13.66 -5.93 -18.23
N TRP A 123 -14.79 -5.27 -17.96
CA TRP A 123 -15.72 -4.74 -18.96
C TRP A 123 -16.27 -5.78 -19.95
N ALA A 124 -16.19 -7.06 -19.58
CA ALA A 124 -16.71 -8.22 -20.33
C ALA A 124 -16.90 -9.40 -19.37
N GLU A 125 -17.63 -10.43 -19.78
CA GLU A 125 -17.83 -11.61 -18.93
C GLU A 125 -16.54 -12.44 -18.83
N PRO A 126 -16.17 -13.00 -17.66
CA PRO A 126 -14.99 -13.87 -17.53
C PRO A 126 -14.98 -15.03 -18.54
N ASN A 127 -16.16 -15.57 -18.85
CA ASN A 127 -16.32 -16.67 -19.81
C ASN A 127 -15.94 -16.27 -21.24
N ASP A 128 -15.99 -14.99 -21.60
CA ASP A 128 -15.59 -14.52 -22.93
C ASP A 128 -14.08 -14.66 -23.12
N TYR A 129 -13.29 -14.41 -22.07
CA TYR A 129 -11.84 -14.64 -22.07
C TYR A 129 -11.50 -16.14 -22.12
N VAL A 130 -12.25 -16.98 -21.40
CA VAL A 130 -12.08 -18.45 -21.48
C VAL A 130 -12.40 -18.95 -22.88
N ALA A 131 -13.47 -18.44 -23.51
CA ALA A 131 -13.82 -18.77 -24.88
C ALA A 131 -12.77 -18.29 -25.90
N ALA A 132 -12.06 -17.20 -25.60
CA ALA A 132 -10.92 -16.71 -26.36
C ALA A 132 -9.61 -17.51 -26.12
N GLY A 133 -9.62 -18.48 -25.20
CA GLY A 133 -8.51 -19.41 -24.96
C GLY A 133 -7.60 -19.06 -23.79
N PHE A 134 -7.98 -18.08 -22.95
CA PHE A 134 -7.25 -17.77 -21.72
C PHE A 134 -7.58 -18.76 -20.60
N ASP A 135 -6.61 -19.02 -19.70
CA ASP A 135 -6.87 -19.79 -18.50
C ASP A 135 -7.74 -18.96 -17.54
N ILE A 136 -8.80 -19.57 -17.01
CA ILE A 136 -9.69 -18.91 -16.05
C ILE A 136 -8.92 -18.40 -14.83
N LYS A 137 -7.85 -19.07 -14.41
CA LYS A 137 -7.03 -18.63 -13.28
C LYS A 137 -6.31 -17.31 -13.55
N ASP A 138 -5.93 -17.04 -14.80
CA ASP A 138 -5.27 -15.79 -15.18
C ASP A 138 -6.28 -14.63 -15.19
N VAL A 139 -7.51 -14.92 -15.65
CA VAL A 139 -8.65 -13.98 -15.61
C VAL A 139 -9.02 -13.66 -14.16
N GLU A 140 -9.20 -14.67 -13.31
CA GLU A 140 -9.49 -14.48 -11.88
C GLU A 140 -8.35 -13.76 -11.15
N LEU A 141 -7.09 -13.99 -11.55
CA LEU A 141 -5.93 -13.31 -10.98
C LEU A 141 -5.98 -11.82 -11.27
N TYR A 142 -6.35 -11.43 -12.49
CA TYR A 142 -6.55 -10.02 -12.83
C TYR A 142 -7.59 -9.37 -11.91
N CYS A 143 -8.79 -9.94 -11.82
CA CYS A 143 -9.86 -9.38 -10.99
C CYS A 143 -9.47 -9.31 -9.50
N ALA A 144 -8.83 -10.36 -8.97
CA ALA A 144 -8.39 -10.39 -7.57
C ALA A 144 -7.32 -9.33 -7.27
N ALA A 145 -6.37 -9.13 -8.19
CA ALA A 145 -5.31 -8.13 -8.03
C ALA A 145 -5.85 -6.71 -8.10
N ILE A 146 -6.75 -6.43 -9.04
CA ILE A 146 -7.44 -5.13 -9.14
C ILE A 146 -8.22 -4.85 -7.83
N ARG A 147 -8.87 -5.84 -7.22
CA ARG A 147 -9.52 -5.66 -5.90
C ARG A 147 -8.58 -5.59 -4.70
N PHE A 148 -7.27 -5.75 -4.89
CA PHE A 148 -6.29 -5.90 -3.81
C PHE A 148 -6.57 -7.08 -2.86
N ASP A 149 -7.17 -8.17 -3.35
CA ASP A 149 -7.33 -9.40 -2.58
C ASP A 149 -6.03 -10.21 -2.56
N PHE A 150 -5.12 -9.81 -1.67
CA PHE A 150 -3.83 -10.47 -1.51
C PHE A 150 -3.93 -11.97 -1.23
N ASN A 151 -4.95 -12.40 -0.50
CA ASN A 151 -5.12 -13.82 -0.15
C ASN A 151 -5.50 -14.62 -1.40
N ARG A 152 -6.47 -14.14 -2.18
CA ARG A 152 -6.87 -14.79 -3.43
C ARG A 152 -5.75 -14.75 -4.46
N VAL A 153 -5.03 -13.63 -4.59
CA VAL A 153 -3.87 -13.51 -5.48
C VAL A 153 -2.80 -14.55 -5.12
N ARG A 154 -2.42 -14.67 -3.83
CA ARG A 154 -1.44 -15.68 -3.40
C ARG A 154 -1.89 -17.09 -3.74
N GLN A 155 -3.18 -17.40 -3.53
CA GLN A 155 -3.74 -18.70 -3.87
C GLN A 155 -3.61 -18.99 -5.38
N LEU A 156 -4.09 -18.08 -6.23
CA LEU A 156 -4.07 -18.24 -7.69
C LEU A 156 -2.64 -18.38 -8.25
N LEU A 157 -1.71 -17.57 -7.75
CA LEU A 157 -0.30 -17.65 -8.13
C LEU A 157 0.33 -19.00 -7.74
N ASN A 158 -0.01 -19.53 -6.56
CA ASN A 158 0.43 -20.86 -6.14
C ASN A 158 -0.20 -21.98 -6.98
N ASP A 159 -1.42 -21.77 -7.46
CA ASP A 159 -2.14 -22.68 -8.34
C ASP A 159 -1.69 -22.60 -9.81
N GLY A 160 -0.69 -21.75 -10.10
CA GLY A 160 -0.03 -21.66 -11.40
C GLY A 160 -0.53 -20.54 -12.33
N ALA A 161 -1.33 -19.59 -11.83
CA ALA A 161 -1.73 -18.41 -12.61
C ALA A 161 -0.50 -17.58 -13.03
N THR A 162 -0.55 -17.02 -14.23
CA THR A 162 0.52 -16.25 -14.85
C THR A 162 0.22 -14.75 -14.75
N PRO A 163 0.98 -13.98 -13.94
CA PRO A 163 0.69 -12.56 -13.69
C PRO A 163 0.96 -11.61 -14.87
N ASN A 164 1.65 -12.08 -15.92
CA ASN A 164 2.06 -11.24 -17.05
C ASN A 164 1.41 -11.70 -18.38
N VAL A 165 0.14 -12.08 -18.32
CA VAL A 165 -0.66 -12.41 -19.51
C VAL A 165 -1.34 -11.13 -20.01
N ASN A 166 -1.36 -10.93 -21.33
CA ASN A 166 -2.19 -9.90 -21.96
C ASN A 166 -3.55 -10.51 -22.31
N LEU A 167 -4.54 -10.29 -21.45
CA LEU A 167 -5.93 -10.70 -21.66
C LEU A 167 -6.57 -9.73 -22.66
N ALA A 168 -6.77 -10.17 -23.89
CA ALA A 168 -7.31 -9.35 -24.96
C ALA A 168 -8.42 -10.10 -25.69
N LEU A 169 -9.61 -9.51 -25.78
CA LEU A 169 -10.68 -10.08 -26.59
C LEU A 169 -10.46 -9.74 -28.08
N PRO A 170 -10.85 -10.63 -29.02
CA PRO A 170 -10.51 -10.50 -30.45
C PRO A 170 -10.99 -9.21 -31.15
N ASN A 171 -11.96 -8.50 -30.57
CA ASN A 171 -12.56 -7.28 -31.14
C ASN A 171 -12.31 -6.04 -30.27
N GLU A 172 -11.41 -6.12 -29.29
CA GLU A 172 -11.05 -5.02 -28.41
C GLU A 172 -9.66 -4.49 -28.73
N ASN A 173 -9.51 -3.16 -28.68
CA ASN A 173 -8.20 -2.51 -28.85
C ASN A 173 -7.44 -2.41 -27.52
N GLU A 174 -8.08 -2.79 -26.42
CA GLU A 174 -7.54 -2.76 -25.07
C GLU A 174 -7.26 -4.19 -24.61
N TYR A 175 -6.33 -4.31 -23.66
CA TYR A 175 -6.00 -5.57 -23.02
C TYR A 175 -5.75 -5.31 -21.55
N HIS A 176 -6.04 -6.32 -20.76
CA HIS A 176 -5.79 -6.31 -19.32
C HIS A 176 -4.51 -7.10 -19.05
N ASN A 177 -3.58 -6.53 -18.29
CA ASN A 177 -2.38 -7.24 -17.86
C ASN A 177 -2.11 -6.94 -16.39
N THR A 178 -2.27 -7.97 -15.56
CA THR A 178 -2.24 -7.83 -14.11
C THR A 178 -0.97 -7.17 -13.59
N LEU A 179 0.21 -7.65 -13.98
CA LEU A 179 1.47 -7.07 -13.52
C LEU A 179 1.64 -5.65 -14.05
N LYS A 180 1.33 -5.42 -15.32
CA LYS A 180 1.53 -4.14 -15.98
C LYS A 180 0.62 -3.07 -15.38
N ASP A 181 -0.66 -3.36 -15.20
CA ASP A 181 -1.63 -2.38 -14.72
C ASP A 181 -1.33 -1.98 -13.26
N ILE A 182 -1.02 -2.97 -12.41
CA ILE A 182 -0.52 -2.69 -11.04
C ILE A 182 0.77 -1.87 -11.07
N SER A 183 1.71 -2.19 -11.97
CA SER A 183 2.98 -1.47 -12.09
C SER A 183 2.82 -0.03 -12.57
N ILE A 184 1.85 0.26 -13.44
CA ILE A 184 1.59 1.62 -13.95
C ILE A 184 1.06 2.47 -12.81
N GLU A 185 0.03 2.01 -12.11
CA GLU A 185 -0.56 2.74 -10.97
C GLU A 185 0.47 2.94 -9.85
N GLU A 186 1.26 1.91 -9.55
CA GLU A 186 2.37 2.01 -8.61
C GLU A 186 3.36 3.14 -9.00
N SER A 187 3.74 3.19 -10.27
CA SER A 187 4.67 4.21 -10.78
C SER A 187 4.07 5.62 -10.76
N LEU A 188 2.78 5.77 -11.07
CA LEU A 188 2.07 7.05 -10.99
C LEU A 188 2.04 7.56 -9.54
N LEU A 189 1.63 6.71 -8.60
CA LEU A 189 1.57 7.05 -7.18
C LEU A 189 2.96 7.46 -6.62
N ARG A 190 4.04 6.81 -7.07
CA ARG A 190 5.41 7.22 -6.69
C ARG A 190 5.75 8.66 -7.07
N THR A 191 5.12 9.22 -8.10
CA THR A 191 5.35 10.61 -8.51
C THR A 191 4.53 11.63 -7.73
N GLU A 192 3.45 11.19 -7.08
CA GLU A 192 2.54 12.07 -6.34
C GLU A 192 2.84 12.14 -4.84
N VAL A 193 3.50 11.11 -4.30
CA VAL A 193 3.71 10.96 -2.87
C VAL A 193 5.08 11.49 -2.45
N ASP A 194 5.08 12.34 -1.43
CA ASP A 194 6.30 12.80 -0.77
C ASP A 194 6.83 11.72 0.18
N ILE A 195 7.47 10.71 -0.40
CA ILE A 195 8.01 9.53 0.30
C ILE A 195 9.09 9.92 1.34
N TYR A 196 9.79 11.05 1.12
CA TYR A 196 10.86 11.51 2.00
C TYR A 196 10.41 12.49 3.08
N GLY A 197 9.14 12.94 3.03
CA GLY A 197 8.59 13.90 3.97
C GLY A 197 9.30 15.24 3.92
N GLU A 198 9.67 15.71 2.73
CA GLU A 198 10.24 17.04 2.56
C GLU A 198 9.21 18.13 2.93
N HIS A 199 7.92 17.80 2.90
CA HIS A 199 6.81 18.69 3.18
C HIS A 199 5.90 18.10 4.27
N PRO A 200 5.21 18.95 5.06
CA PRO A 200 4.23 18.49 6.04
C PRO A 200 3.15 17.62 5.39
N TRP A 201 3.01 16.39 5.88
CA TRP A 201 1.99 15.48 5.37
C TRP A 201 0.58 15.97 5.70
N THR A 202 -0.31 15.78 4.71
CA THR A 202 -1.74 16.01 4.82
C THR A 202 -2.49 14.68 4.84
N GLU A 203 -3.79 14.71 5.12
CA GLU A 203 -4.67 13.53 4.96
C GLU A 203 -4.54 12.91 3.57
N LYS A 204 -4.54 13.75 2.52
CA LYS A 204 -4.35 13.28 1.15
C LYS A 204 -3.02 12.56 0.97
N GLN A 205 -1.93 13.07 1.56
CA GLN A 205 -0.62 12.43 1.45
C GLN A 205 -0.61 11.05 2.13
N VAL A 206 -1.24 10.90 3.29
CA VAL A 206 -1.33 9.58 3.93
C VAL A 206 -2.19 8.61 3.11
N ARG A 207 -3.32 9.06 2.56
CA ARG A 207 -4.14 8.26 1.63
C ARG A 207 -3.33 7.73 0.46
N LEU A 208 -2.65 8.61 -0.25
CA LEU A 208 -1.79 8.23 -1.37
C LEU A 208 -0.61 7.35 -0.93
N PHE A 209 -0.07 7.56 0.27
CA PHE A 209 1.03 6.76 0.79
C PHE A 209 0.61 5.31 1.10
N VAL A 210 -0.56 5.11 1.71
CA VAL A 210 -1.14 3.77 1.91
C VAL A 210 -1.46 3.12 0.55
N ALA A 211 -2.00 3.89 -0.40
CA ALA A 211 -2.24 3.44 -1.77
C ALA A 211 -0.97 2.89 -2.42
N LEU A 212 0.10 3.69 -2.39
CA LEU A 212 1.38 3.33 -2.96
C LEU A 212 1.94 2.07 -2.32
N THR A 213 1.79 1.94 -1.00
CA THR A 213 2.26 0.77 -0.25
C THR A 213 1.54 -0.51 -0.72
N ALA A 214 0.21 -0.48 -0.81
CA ALA A 214 -0.59 -1.61 -1.29
C ALA A 214 -0.18 -2.02 -2.73
N HIS A 215 0.00 -1.04 -3.61
CA HIS A 215 0.47 -1.29 -4.98
C HIS A 215 1.88 -1.87 -5.03
N CYS A 216 2.80 -1.37 -4.19
CA CYS A 216 4.16 -1.92 -4.09
C CYS A 216 4.15 -3.37 -3.63
N GLU A 217 3.36 -3.72 -2.61
CA GLU A 217 3.24 -5.10 -2.15
C GLU A 217 2.64 -6.01 -3.22
N MET A 218 1.55 -5.57 -3.88
CA MET A 218 0.89 -6.36 -4.92
C MET A 218 1.84 -6.58 -6.11
N TYR A 219 2.53 -5.52 -6.56
CA TYR A 219 3.54 -5.61 -7.60
C TYR A 219 4.65 -6.60 -7.22
N ASN A 220 5.22 -6.49 -6.01
CA ASN A 220 6.28 -7.38 -5.57
C ASN A 220 5.81 -8.85 -5.47
N LEU A 221 4.56 -9.06 -5.04
CA LEU A 221 3.94 -10.39 -5.00
C LEU A 221 3.80 -10.97 -6.42
N LEU A 222 3.21 -10.23 -7.35
CA LEU A 222 3.03 -10.66 -8.74
C LEU A 222 4.38 -10.92 -9.43
N ASN A 223 5.31 -9.97 -9.32
CA ASN A 223 6.63 -10.02 -9.96
C ASN A 223 7.48 -11.21 -9.49
N LYS A 224 7.27 -11.72 -8.26
CA LYS A 224 7.94 -12.93 -7.77
C LYS A 224 7.58 -14.19 -8.58
N TYR A 225 6.41 -14.21 -9.21
CA TYR A 225 5.90 -15.32 -10.00
C TYR A 225 6.04 -15.09 -11.51
N CYS A 226 6.56 -13.93 -11.93
CA CYS A 226 7.01 -13.71 -13.31
C CYS A 226 8.30 -14.48 -13.56
N LYS A 227 8.28 -15.38 -14.56
CA LYS A 227 9.47 -16.09 -15.06
C LYS A 227 10.02 -15.41 -16.29
#